data_AF-A0A564QAV5-F1
#
_entry.id   AF-A0A564QAV5-F1
#
_cell.length_a   1.000
_cell.length_b   1.000
_cell.length_c   1.000
_cell.angle_alpha   90.00
_cell.angle_beta   90.00
_cell.angle_gamma   90.00
#
_symmetry.space_group_name_H-M   'P 1'
#
loop_
_entity.id
_entity.type
_entity.pdbx_description
1 polymer ?
#
loop_
_entity_poly.entity_id
_entity_poly.type
_entity_poly.pdbx_seq_one_letter_code
_entity_poly.pdbx_strand_id
1 'polypeptide(L)'
;MKVKNKNWVLISMIIALVILSGISLASATASFPARYYGNITINGDAAPIGTELTAMIKDEVRGSFTVKTAGVFGNENPDIHDQFIVNGYEVNETNEFVTFYVLSTSADKTIAWKSGAVQEFDLTFNIAYPQLTVSLNADPMSVKSGESSTITVTVTSEGNNIADANVILSATDGTLSPASGTTDTGGVFTATYTAPTVSSDETYTIAVDVTKAGYNQGSSSIDITVEADEGEAEKGNYYHGSGDPKDSDGDGYNDLREMAAGTDPNDPNSYPGAPAKTSTPAATPTAASSPVLTETPTQIPTSTPTEAPTPGPTSISWVVIGIILLVLLGIVLAYIYIQRR
;
A
#
# COMPACT_ATOMS: atom_id res chain seq x y z
N MET A 1 32.19 29.56 -82.21
CA MET A 1 31.20 28.46 -82.31
C MET A 1 30.35 28.50 -81.05
N LYS A 2 29.02 28.42 -81.20
CA LYS A 2 27.95 28.71 -80.23
C LYS A 2 28.18 28.19 -78.80
N VAL A 3 27.90 29.04 -77.79
CA VAL A 3 27.24 28.58 -76.55
C VAL A 3 26.04 29.48 -76.31
N LYS A 4 24.86 28.84 -76.30
CA LYS A 4 23.52 29.43 -76.25
C LYS A 4 23.19 29.88 -74.83
N ASN A 5 22.63 31.09 -74.75
CA ASN A 5 21.81 31.62 -73.66
C ASN A 5 20.70 30.62 -73.28
N LYS A 6 20.69 30.13 -72.03
CA LYS A 6 19.56 29.35 -71.50
C LYS A 6 19.31 29.54 -70.00
N ASN A 7 19.64 30.67 -69.40
CA ASN A 7 19.44 30.86 -67.94
C ASN A 7 18.58 32.08 -67.56
N TRP A 8 18.12 32.90 -68.52
CA TRP A 8 17.42 34.15 -68.18
C TRP A 8 15.89 34.03 -68.04
N VAL A 9 15.27 32.98 -68.59
CA VAL A 9 13.81 32.79 -68.53
C VAL A 9 13.36 32.12 -67.21
N LEU A 10 14.22 31.32 -66.56
CA LEU A 10 13.91 30.70 -65.26
C LEU A 10 14.02 31.69 -64.08
N ILE A 11 14.83 32.74 -64.20
CA ILE A 11 15.02 33.74 -63.13
C ILE A 11 13.82 34.70 -63.06
N SER A 12 13.14 34.96 -64.18
CA SER A 12 11.94 35.81 -64.21
C SER A 12 10.68 35.13 -63.67
N MET A 13 10.63 33.79 -63.60
CA MET A 13 9.46 33.06 -63.10
C MET A 13 9.51 32.78 -61.59
N ILE A 14 10.69 32.92 -60.97
CA ILE A 14 10.88 32.78 -59.51
C ILE A 14 10.63 34.12 -58.80
N ILE A 15 10.77 35.27 -59.48
CA ILE A 15 10.54 36.60 -58.88
C ILE A 15 9.05 36.99 -58.88
N ALA A 16 8.22 36.36 -59.73
CA ALA A 16 6.77 36.59 -59.73
C ALA A 16 5.97 35.68 -58.75
N LEU A 17 6.61 34.68 -58.13
CA LEU A 17 5.99 33.79 -57.13
C LEU A 17 6.46 34.09 -55.70
N VAL A 18 7.02 35.28 -55.44
CA VAL A 18 7.53 35.68 -54.11
C VAL A 18 6.90 37.01 -53.62
N ILE A 19 5.88 37.55 -54.29
CA ILE A 19 5.20 38.80 -53.88
C ILE A 19 3.74 38.59 -53.48
N LEU A 20 3.39 37.40 -52.99
CA LEU A 20 2.13 37.19 -52.25
C LEU A 20 2.25 36.10 -51.19
N SER A 21 3.38 36.00 -50.51
CA SER A 21 3.35 35.55 -49.12
C SER A 21 3.20 36.82 -48.29
N GLY A 22 1.96 37.16 -47.98
CA GLY A 22 1.72 37.94 -46.77
C GLY A 22 2.34 37.14 -45.64
N ILE A 23 3.59 37.44 -45.28
CA ILE A 23 4.13 37.05 -43.99
C ILE A 23 3.33 37.91 -43.03
N SER A 24 2.15 37.43 -42.65
CA SER A 24 1.56 37.85 -41.39
C SER A 24 2.63 37.53 -40.35
N LEU A 25 3.28 38.57 -39.85
CA LEU A 25 3.90 38.49 -38.55
C LEU A 25 2.74 38.15 -37.61
N ALA A 26 2.56 36.86 -37.33
CA ALA A 26 1.75 36.44 -36.21
C ALA A 26 2.42 37.08 -34.99
N SER A 27 1.84 38.18 -34.53
CA SER A 27 2.27 38.81 -33.30
C SER A 27 1.81 37.87 -32.19
N ALA A 28 2.70 36.98 -31.75
CA ALA A 28 2.45 36.14 -30.60
C ALA A 28 2.23 37.07 -29.40
N THR A 29 0.99 37.23 -29.01
CA THR A 29 0.61 38.03 -27.85
C THR A 29 0.70 37.11 -26.64
N ALA A 30 1.66 37.39 -25.76
CA ALA A 30 1.95 36.55 -24.61
C ALA A 30 0.75 36.52 -23.65
N SER A 31 0.23 35.32 -23.37
CA SER A 31 -0.83 35.07 -22.39
C SER A 31 -0.35 35.31 -20.96
N PHE A 32 -1.27 35.75 -20.09
CA PHE A 32 -1.07 35.70 -18.64
C PHE A 32 -1.67 34.41 -18.07
N PRO A 33 -1.00 33.74 -17.12
CA PRO A 33 -1.55 32.55 -16.47
C PRO A 33 -2.91 32.82 -15.84
N ALA A 34 -3.83 31.87 -15.98
CA ALA A 34 -5.07 31.85 -15.20
C ALA A 34 -4.82 31.17 -13.85
N ARG A 35 -5.63 31.52 -12.85
CA ARG A 35 -5.63 30.92 -11.51
C ARG A 35 -7.02 30.42 -11.16
N TYR A 36 -7.09 29.21 -10.66
CA TYR A 36 -8.32 28.59 -10.19
C TYR A 36 -8.19 28.21 -8.72
N TYR A 37 -9.30 28.28 -7.99
CA TYR A 37 -9.36 27.86 -6.59
C TYR A 37 -10.78 27.39 -6.26
N GLY A 38 -10.96 26.67 -5.16
CA GLY A 38 -12.28 26.23 -4.71
C GLY A 38 -12.24 24.89 -3.99
N ASN A 39 -13.40 24.23 -3.91
CA ASN A 39 -13.50 22.91 -3.32
C ASN A 39 -13.23 21.82 -4.36
N ILE A 40 -12.63 20.72 -3.92
CA ILE A 40 -12.38 19.53 -4.72
C ILE A 40 -12.94 18.30 -4.00
N THR A 41 -13.83 17.58 -4.67
CA THR A 41 -14.52 16.40 -4.14
C THR A 41 -14.29 15.19 -5.02
N ILE A 42 -14.08 14.02 -4.41
CA ILE A 42 -13.93 12.72 -5.08
C ILE A 42 -14.99 11.79 -4.51
N ASN A 43 -15.87 11.28 -5.37
CA ASN A 43 -16.98 10.39 -4.99
C ASN A 43 -17.88 10.94 -3.87
N GLY A 44 -17.98 12.27 -3.77
CA GLY A 44 -18.79 12.96 -2.75
C GLY A 44 -18.02 13.39 -1.50
N ASP A 45 -16.83 12.83 -1.25
CA ASP A 45 -15.99 13.18 -0.11
C ASP A 45 -14.97 14.27 -0.47
N ALA A 46 -14.48 14.99 0.54
CA ALA A 46 -13.37 15.92 0.39
C ALA A 46 -12.12 15.20 -0.14
N ALA A 47 -11.52 15.68 -1.23
CA ALA A 47 -10.33 15.04 -1.78
C ALA A 47 -9.18 15.04 -0.74
N PRO A 48 -8.47 13.92 -0.55
CA PRO A 48 -7.43 13.81 0.46
C PRO A 48 -6.22 14.70 0.16
N ILE A 49 -5.45 15.00 1.22
CA ILE A 49 -4.14 15.65 1.07
C ILE A 49 -3.25 14.76 0.20
N GLY A 50 -2.51 15.35 -0.73
CA GLY A 50 -1.67 14.65 -1.70
C GLY A 50 -2.39 14.28 -3.00
N THR A 51 -3.68 14.58 -3.17
CA THR A 51 -4.34 14.42 -4.47
C THR A 51 -3.68 15.31 -5.52
N GLU A 52 -3.26 14.70 -6.63
CA GLU A 52 -2.70 15.38 -7.79
C GLU A 52 -3.82 15.81 -8.75
N LEU A 53 -4.01 17.11 -8.85
CA LEU A 53 -4.93 17.78 -9.77
C LEU A 53 -4.17 18.29 -10.98
N THR A 54 -4.59 17.90 -12.18
CA THR A 54 -3.99 18.32 -13.45
C THR A 54 -5.01 19.11 -14.27
N ALA A 55 -4.58 20.20 -14.89
CA ALA A 55 -5.37 20.96 -15.85
C ALA A 55 -4.80 20.77 -17.25
N MET A 56 -5.65 20.42 -18.21
CA MET A 56 -5.28 20.20 -19.59
C MET A 56 -6.00 21.19 -20.51
N ILE A 57 -5.28 21.66 -21.53
CA ILE A 57 -5.81 22.44 -22.66
C ILE A 57 -5.24 21.79 -23.92
N LYS A 58 -6.08 21.44 -24.91
CA LYS A 58 -5.66 20.75 -26.16
C LYS A 58 -4.80 19.49 -25.90
N ASP A 59 -5.21 18.68 -24.94
CA ASP A 59 -4.51 17.45 -24.52
C ASP A 59 -3.07 17.68 -23.97
N GLU A 60 -2.68 18.92 -23.70
CA GLU A 60 -1.40 19.26 -23.07
C GLU A 60 -1.61 19.66 -21.61
N VAL A 61 -0.74 19.17 -20.72
CA VAL A 61 -0.76 19.56 -19.30
C VAL A 61 -0.32 21.02 -19.18
N ARG A 62 -1.24 21.88 -18.70
CA ARG A 62 -1.03 23.33 -18.57
C ARG A 62 -1.04 23.83 -17.13
N GLY A 63 -1.45 23.00 -16.19
CA GLY A 63 -1.35 23.24 -14.76
C GLY A 63 -1.30 21.92 -14.01
N SER A 64 -0.62 21.94 -12.86
CA SER A 64 -0.63 20.84 -11.89
C SER A 64 -0.67 21.44 -10.49
N PHE A 65 -1.35 20.75 -9.58
CA PHE A 65 -1.51 21.16 -8.19
C PHE A 65 -1.67 19.94 -7.30
N THR A 66 -0.95 19.92 -6.17
CA THR A 66 -1.13 18.92 -5.12
C THR A 66 -2.02 19.49 -4.02
N VAL A 67 -3.11 18.80 -3.69
CA VAL A 67 -4.01 19.18 -2.59
C VAL A 67 -3.24 19.17 -1.26
N LYS A 68 -3.22 20.31 -0.56
CA LYS A 68 -2.52 20.46 0.73
C LYS A 68 -3.45 20.48 1.94
N THR A 69 -4.69 20.88 1.71
CA THR A 69 -5.77 20.85 2.69
C THR A 69 -6.89 20.03 2.11
N ALA A 70 -7.37 19.03 2.85
CA ALA A 70 -8.41 18.13 2.36
C ALA A 70 -9.61 18.92 1.84
N GLY A 71 -10.06 18.60 0.63
CA GLY A 71 -11.20 19.22 -0.02
C GLY A 71 -10.96 20.59 -0.64
N VAL A 72 -9.75 21.16 -0.58
CA VAL A 72 -9.47 22.52 -1.09
C VAL A 72 -8.32 22.50 -2.09
N PHE A 73 -8.50 23.21 -3.21
CA PHE A 73 -7.43 23.43 -4.19
C PHE A 73 -7.27 24.92 -4.51
N GLY A 74 -6.03 25.29 -4.86
CA GLY A 74 -5.67 26.67 -5.19
C GLY A 74 -5.83 27.65 -4.03
N ASN A 75 -5.59 28.92 -4.32
CA ASN A 75 -5.84 30.04 -3.42
C ASN A 75 -6.15 31.29 -4.23
N GLU A 76 -7.08 32.12 -3.77
CA GLU A 76 -7.42 33.40 -4.40
C GLU A 76 -6.31 34.45 -4.24
N ASN A 77 -5.54 34.37 -3.16
CA ASN A 77 -4.53 35.34 -2.80
C ASN A 77 -3.23 35.06 -3.58
N PRO A 78 -2.80 35.99 -4.46
CA PRO A 78 -1.59 35.82 -5.27
C PRO A 78 -0.28 35.88 -4.47
N ASP A 79 -0.32 36.36 -3.22
CA ASP A 79 0.85 36.45 -2.35
C ASP A 79 1.05 35.20 -1.47
N ILE A 80 0.07 34.28 -1.50
CA ILE A 80 0.14 33.01 -0.78
C ILE A 80 0.70 31.95 -1.73
N HIS A 81 1.70 31.20 -1.25
CA HIS A 81 2.12 29.95 -1.90
C HIS A 81 0.91 29.01 -1.95
N ASP A 82 0.70 28.29 -3.07
CA ASP A 82 -0.40 27.31 -3.31
C ASP A 82 -1.51 27.78 -4.26
N GLN A 83 -1.14 28.61 -5.24
CA GLN A 83 -2.01 28.92 -6.37
C GLN A 83 -2.02 27.77 -7.37
N PHE A 84 -3.21 27.40 -7.86
CA PHE A 84 -3.31 26.52 -9.01
C PHE A 84 -3.28 27.34 -10.29
N ILE A 85 -2.12 27.34 -10.94
CA ILE A 85 -1.85 28.13 -12.14
C ILE A 85 -2.04 27.27 -13.39
N VAL A 86 -2.75 27.82 -14.38
CA VAL A 86 -2.99 27.18 -15.68
C VAL A 86 -2.55 28.12 -16.81
N ASN A 87 -1.53 27.69 -17.56
CA ASN A 87 -0.92 28.47 -18.64
C ASN A 87 -1.62 28.25 -19.99
N GLY A 88 -2.22 29.30 -20.56
CA GLY A 88 -2.74 29.27 -21.94
C GLY A 88 -1.65 29.47 -22.98
N TYR A 89 -2.01 29.42 -24.26
CA TYR A 89 -1.10 29.54 -25.40
C TYR A 89 -0.90 31.00 -25.85
N GLU A 90 -1.98 31.76 -26.00
CA GLU A 90 -1.99 33.14 -26.52
C GLU A 90 -3.07 33.98 -25.81
N VAL A 91 -2.96 35.32 -25.79
CA VAL A 91 -3.94 36.18 -25.05
C VAL A 91 -5.37 36.07 -25.57
N ASN A 92 -5.54 35.75 -26.85
CA ASN A 92 -6.80 35.68 -27.57
C ASN A 92 -7.27 34.24 -27.75
N GLU A 93 -6.71 33.30 -26.99
CA GLU A 93 -7.19 31.93 -26.91
C GLU A 93 -8.64 31.96 -26.39
N THR A 94 -9.57 31.93 -27.34
CA THR A 94 -11.01 32.04 -27.12
C THR A 94 -11.59 30.70 -27.53
N ASN A 95 -12.45 30.12 -26.68
CA ASN A 95 -13.12 28.82 -26.87
C ASN A 95 -12.32 27.57 -26.52
N GLU A 96 -11.14 27.70 -25.91
CA GLU A 96 -10.44 26.55 -25.35
C GLU A 96 -10.90 26.30 -23.91
N PHE A 97 -11.17 25.04 -23.61
CA PHE A 97 -11.65 24.62 -22.30
C PHE A 97 -10.49 24.03 -21.51
N VAL A 98 -10.41 24.41 -20.24
CA VAL A 98 -9.63 23.71 -19.24
C VAL A 98 -10.43 22.50 -18.80
N THR A 99 -9.87 21.32 -19.03
CA THR A 99 -10.38 20.07 -18.47
C THR A 99 -9.49 19.67 -17.31
N PHE A 100 -10.11 19.38 -16.17
CA PHE A 100 -9.42 19.02 -14.95
C PHE A 100 -9.41 17.51 -14.77
N TYR A 101 -8.31 16.95 -14.29
CA TYR A 101 -8.11 15.53 -14.07
C TYR A 101 -7.55 15.26 -12.68
N VAL A 102 -8.09 14.24 -12.03
CA VAL A 102 -7.45 13.54 -10.92
C VAL A 102 -7.21 12.12 -11.39
N LEU A 103 -5.96 11.65 -11.28
CA LEU A 103 -5.51 10.43 -11.96
C LEU A 103 -5.80 10.53 -13.47
N SER A 104 -6.70 9.69 -13.99
CA SER A 104 -7.15 9.69 -15.39
C SER A 104 -8.62 10.07 -15.56
N THR A 105 -9.29 10.47 -14.49
CA THR A 105 -10.72 10.81 -14.50
C THR A 105 -10.89 12.31 -14.61
N SER A 106 -11.67 12.75 -15.60
CA SER A 106 -12.01 14.17 -15.74
C SER A 106 -13.05 14.61 -14.72
N ALA A 107 -13.00 15.87 -14.31
CA ALA A 107 -14.07 16.49 -13.53
C ALA A 107 -15.38 16.55 -14.34
N ASP A 108 -16.51 16.62 -13.64
CA ASP A 108 -17.84 16.73 -14.28
C ASP A 108 -18.04 18.05 -15.04
N LYS A 109 -17.22 19.06 -14.75
CA LYS A 109 -17.32 20.40 -15.32
C LYS A 109 -15.98 20.83 -15.91
N THR A 110 -16.06 21.60 -16.99
CA THR A 110 -14.94 22.30 -17.61
C THR A 110 -15.18 23.81 -17.58
N ILE A 111 -14.13 24.59 -17.81
CA ILE A 111 -14.21 26.05 -17.83
C ILE A 111 -13.44 26.63 -19.00
N ALA A 112 -13.99 27.66 -19.65
CA ALA A 112 -13.28 28.36 -20.71
C ALA A 112 -12.04 29.07 -20.13
N TRP A 113 -10.86 28.77 -20.68
CA TRP A 113 -9.64 29.45 -20.26
C TRP A 113 -9.69 30.93 -20.65
N LYS A 114 -9.19 31.80 -19.77
CA LYS A 114 -9.10 33.25 -20.02
C LYS A 114 -7.80 33.79 -19.45
N SER A 115 -7.04 34.51 -20.28
CA SER A 115 -5.77 35.12 -19.90
C SER A 115 -5.90 35.99 -18.64
N GLY A 116 -5.10 35.68 -17.61
CA GLY A 116 -5.03 36.43 -16.35
C GLY A 116 -6.25 36.27 -15.43
N ALA A 117 -7.19 35.38 -15.75
CA ALA A 117 -8.37 35.19 -14.92
C ALA A 117 -8.03 34.59 -13.55
N VAL A 118 -8.79 35.01 -12.53
CA VAL A 118 -8.80 34.42 -11.19
C VAL A 118 -10.22 34.02 -10.90
N GLN A 119 -10.49 32.73 -10.74
CA GLN A 119 -11.87 32.23 -10.67
C GLN A 119 -12.00 31.13 -9.61
N GLU A 120 -13.02 31.28 -8.77
CA GLU A 120 -13.52 30.21 -7.91
C GLU A 120 -14.28 29.19 -8.76
N PHE A 121 -13.96 27.90 -8.61
CA PHE A 121 -14.56 26.84 -9.40
C PHE A 121 -14.52 25.51 -8.66
N ASP A 122 -15.66 25.06 -8.12
CA ASP A 122 -15.72 23.78 -7.45
C ASP A 122 -15.63 22.60 -8.43
N LEU A 123 -14.78 21.64 -8.08
CA LEU A 123 -14.52 20.43 -8.85
C LEU A 123 -15.09 19.20 -8.14
N THR A 124 -15.74 18.35 -8.93
CA THR A 124 -16.23 17.05 -8.50
C THR A 124 -15.75 16.01 -9.49
N PHE A 125 -15.23 14.91 -8.95
CA PHE A 125 -14.72 13.77 -9.68
C PHE A 125 -15.44 12.50 -9.23
N ASN A 126 -15.94 11.73 -10.19
CA ASN A 126 -16.52 10.42 -9.94
C ASN A 126 -15.55 9.34 -10.42
N ILE A 127 -14.68 8.89 -9.51
CA ILE A 127 -13.60 7.93 -9.80
C ILE A 127 -14.12 6.52 -9.52
N ALA A 128 -14.16 5.70 -10.56
CA ALA A 128 -14.41 4.26 -10.42
C ALA A 128 -13.11 3.56 -10.02
N TYR A 129 -13.11 2.91 -8.86
CA TYR A 129 -12.00 2.06 -8.43
C TYR A 129 -12.26 0.59 -8.81
N PRO A 130 -11.24 -0.17 -9.21
CA PRO A 130 -11.34 -1.62 -9.36
C PRO A 130 -11.68 -2.30 -8.03
N GLN A 131 -12.39 -3.42 -8.10
CA GLN A 131 -12.83 -4.18 -6.93
C GLN A 131 -11.74 -5.17 -6.48
N LEU A 132 -11.47 -5.23 -5.17
CA LEU A 132 -10.70 -6.33 -4.59
C LEU A 132 -11.57 -7.58 -4.43
N THR A 133 -11.08 -8.70 -4.92
CA THR A 133 -11.63 -10.04 -4.72
C THR A 133 -10.76 -10.78 -3.73
N VAL A 134 -11.36 -11.22 -2.62
CA VAL A 134 -10.66 -11.89 -1.51
C VAL A 134 -11.11 -13.34 -1.42
N SER A 135 -10.15 -14.26 -1.47
CA SER A 135 -10.36 -15.67 -1.18
C SER A 135 -9.70 -15.98 0.16
N LEU A 136 -10.43 -16.71 1.00
CA LEU A 136 -10.01 -17.10 2.34
C LEU A 136 -10.09 -18.63 2.43
N ASN A 137 -9.04 -19.27 2.92
CA ASN A 137 -8.97 -20.72 3.08
C ASN A 137 -8.35 -21.08 4.43
N ALA A 138 -8.85 -22.15 5.05
CA ALA A 138 -8.24 -22.79 6.22
C ALA A 138 -7.79 -24.21 5.85
N ASP A 139 -6.58 -24.58 6.25
CA ASP A 139 -6.06 -25.93 6.08
C ASP A 139 -5.36 -26.42 7.36
N PRO A 140 -5.95 -27.39 8.09
CA PRO A 140 -7.23 -28.06 7.80
C PRO A 140 -8.47 -27.20 8.13
N MET A 141 -9.63 -27.51 7.54
CA MET A 141 -10.92 -26.86 7.87
C MET A 141 -11.61 -27.42 9.12
N SER A 142 -11.08 -28.49 9.71
CA SER A 142 -11.47 -29.00 11.02
C SER A 142 -10.22 -29.24 11.86
N VAL A 143 -10.23 -28.78 13.10
CA VAL A 143 -9.14 -28.94 14.07
C VAL A 143 -9.70 -29.42 15.39
N LYS A 144 -8.90 -30.08 16.22
CA LYS A 144 -9.32 -30.37 17.60
C LYS A 144 -9.24 -29.11 18.47
N SER A 145 -9.95 -29.15 19.60
CA SER A 145 -9.82 -28.21 20.71
C SER A 145 -8.34 -27.91 21.02
N GLY A 146 -7.93 -26.64 20.91
CA GLY A 146 -6.55 -26.18 21.15
C GLY A 146 -5.55 -26.41 20.00
N GLU A 147 -5.90 -27.15 18.95
CA GLU A 147 -5.07 -27.34 17.76
C GLU A 147 -5.13 -26.13 16.82
N SER A 148 -4.30 -26.15 15.77
CA SER A 148 -4.16 -25.01 14.86
C SER A 148 -4.42 -25.34 13.38
N SER A 149 -4.87 -24.33 12.64
CA SER A 149 -5.07 -24.35 11.19
C SER A 149 -4.31 -23.21 10.53
N THR A 150 -3.82 -23.44 9.30
CA THR A 150 -3.20 -22.39 8.50
C THR A 150 -4.27 -21.66 7.70
N ILE A 151 -4.38 -20.36 7.95
CA ILE A 151 -5.27 -19.45 7.22
C ILE A 151 -4.49 -18.81 6.09
N THR A 152 -4.99 -18.96 4.87
CA THR A 152 -4.42 -18.34 3.67
C THR A 152 -5.43 -17.37 3.07
N VAL A 153 -5.03 -16.10 2.97
CA VAL A 153 -5.77 -15.03 2.29
C VAL A 153 -5.12 -14.81 0.93
N THR A 154 -5.91 -14.85 -0.15
CA THR A 154 -5.47 -14.49 -1.50
C THR A 154 -6.27 -13.30 -1.99
N VAL A 155 -5.58 -12.25 -2.45
CA VAL A 155 -6.19 -11.00 -2.90
C VAL A 155 -5.88 -10.78 -4.38
N THR A 156 -6.94 -10.63 -5.17
CA THR A 156 -6.83 -10.38 -6.61
C THR A 156 -7.72 -9.20 -7.03
N SER A 157 -7.42 -8.60 -8.17
CA SER A 157 -8.31 -7.66 -8.84
C SER A 157 -8.19 -7.85 -10.36
N GLU A 158 -9.33 -8.00 -11.03
CA GLU A 158 -9.41 -8.24 -12.47
C GLU A 158 -8.51 -9.41 -12.94
N GLY A 159 -8.37 -10.43 -12.09
CA GLY A 159 -7.55 -11.63 -12.35
C GLY A 159 -6.05 -11.48 -12.03
N ASN A 160 -5.59 -10.32 -11.56
CA ASN A 160 -4.20 -10.08 -11.18
C ASN A 160 -4.02 -10.12 -9.66
N ASN A 161 -2.89 -10.65 -9.20
CA ASN A 161 -2.52 -10.67 -7.78
C ASN A 161 -2.21 -9.26 -7.28
N ILE A 162 -2.69 -8.93 -6.08
CA ILE A 162 -2.51 -7.59 -5.49
C ILE A 162 -1.54 -7.66 -4.31
N ALA A 163 -0.35 -7.12 -4.51
CA ALA A 163 0.66 -6.98 -3.47
C ALA A 163 0.40 -5.76 -2.56
N ASP A 164 0.94 -5.83 -1.34
CA ASP A 164 0.89 -4.76 -0.36
C ASP A 164 -0.55 -4.30 -0.04
N ALA A 165 -1.53 -5.20 -0.15
CA ALA A 165 -2.91 -4.97 0.30
C ALA A 165 -2.96 -5.21 1.81
N ASN A 166 -3.52 -4.27 2.56
CA ASN A 166 -3.63 -4.36 4.00
C ASN A 166 -4.75 -5.34 4.38
N VAL A 167 -4.40 -6.39 5.11
CA VAL A 167 -5.29 -7.48 5.55
C VAL A 167 -5.52 -7.36 7.05
N ILE A 168 -6.78 -7.47 7.47
CA ILE A 168 -7.19 -7.55 8.86
C ILE A 168 -8.09 -8.78 9.01
N LEU A 169 -7.66 -9.74 9.81
CA LEU A 169 -8.42 -10.94 10.15
C LEU A 169 -9.12 -10.77 11.50
N SER A 170 -10.26 -11.44 11.62
CA SER A 170 -11.00 -11.58 12.86
C SER A 170 -11.57 -13.00 12.96
N ALA A 171 -11.75 -13.50 14.19
CA ALA A 171 -12.42 -14.76 14.45
C ALA A 171 -13.47 -14.55 15.54
N THR A 172 -14.57 -15.31 15.51
CA THR A 172 -15.59 -15.25 16.56
C THR A 172 -15.07 -15.77 17.91
N ASP A 173 -14.16 -16.76 17.88
CA ASP A 173 -13.38 -17.23 19.03
C ASP A 173 -12.07 -17.89 18.54
N GLY A 174 -11.14 -18.16 19.46
CA GLY A 174 -9.77 -18.58 19.17
C GLY A 174 -8.83 -17.40 18.92
N THR A 175 -7.61 -17.69 18.48
CA THR A 175 -6.59 -16.65 18.25
C THR A 175 -6.00 -16.73 16.85
N LEU A 176 -5.70 -15.57 16.26
CA LEU A 176 -5.07 -15.45 14.95
C LEU A 176 -3.69 -14.79 15.10
N SER A 177 -2.66 -15.39 14.50
CA SER A 177 -1.29 -14.88 14.55
C SER A 177 -0.58 -15.02 13.20
N PRO A 178 -0.16 -13.92 12.56
CA PRO A 178 -0.58 -12.55 12.85
C PRO A 178 -2.06 -12.32 12.47
N ALA A 179 -2.78 -11.47 13.22
CA ALA A 179 -4.16 -11.09 12.89
C ALA A 179 -4.25 -9.99 11.82
N SER A 180 -3.13 -9.36 11.44
CA SER A 180 -3.10 -8.36 10.39
C SER A 180 -1.72 -8.30 9.71
N GLY A 181 -1.68 -7.71 8.53
CA GLY A 181 -0.44 -7.50 7.78
C GLY A 181 -0.72 -7.06 6.36
N THR A 182 0.23 -7.30 5.45
CA THR A 182 0.07 -7.00 4.03
C THR A 182 0.30 -8.25 3.18
N THR A 183 -0.38 -8.31 2.03
CA THR A 183 -0.10 -9.36 1.04
C THR A 183 1.30 -9.22 0.44
N ASP A 184 1.90 -10.36 0.11
CA ASP A 184 3.17 -10.45 -0.61
C ASP A 184 3.02 -10.15 -2.11
N THR A 185 4.10 -10.29 -2.88
CA THR A 185 4.08 -10.10 -4.35
C THR A 185 3.18 -11.09 -5.09
N GLY A 186 2.84 -12.22 -4.47
CA GLY A 186 1.88 -13.21 -4.96
C GLY A 186 0.43 -12.88 -4.62
N GLY A 187 0.17 -11.79 -3.90
CA GLY A 187 -1.17 -11.43 -3.42
C GLY A 187 -1.62 -12.27 -2.24
N VAL A 188 -0.68 -12.92 -1.52
CA VAL A 188 -0.99 -13.87 -0.46
C VAL A 188 -0.59 -13.30 0.91
N PHE A 189 -1.43 -13.56 1.91
CA PHE A 189 -1.13 -13.35 3.32
C PHE A 189 -1.50 -14.60 4.11
N THR A 190 -0.62 -15.03 5.02
CA THR A 190 -0.82 -16.25 5.82
C THR A 190 -0.84 -15.94 7.31
N ALA A 191 -1.75 -16.59 8.03
CA ALA A 191 -1.83 -16.55 9.49
C ALA A 191 -2.09 -17.95 10.05
N THR A 192 -1.80 -18.14 11.33
CA THR A 192 -2.20 -19.35 12.06
C THR A 192 -3.42 -19.03 12.91
N TYR A 193 -4.48 -19.81 12.75
CA TYR A 193 -5.60 -19.88 13.68
C TYR A 193 -5.31 -20.94 14.72
N THR A 194 -5.45 -20.62 16.00
CA THR A 194 -5.40 -21.58 17.12
C THR A 194 -6.78 -21.65 17.74
N ALA A 195 -7.36 -22.85 17.75
CA ALA A 195 -8.71 -23.08 18.24
C ALA A 195 -8.82 -22.86 19.76
N PRO A 196 -9.97 -22.35 20.24
CA PRO A 196 -10.25 -22.32 21.67
C PRO A 196 -10.43 -23.74 22.22
N THR A 197 -10.52 -23.86 23.54
CA THR A 197 -10.85 -25.13 24.18
C THR A 197 -12.35 -25.32 24.21
N VAL A 198 -12.84 -26.44 23.65
CA VAL A 198 -14.29 -26.75 23.58
C VAL A 198 -14.61 -28.11 24.19
N SER A 199 -15.82 -28.25 24.75
CA SER A 199 -16.32 -29.50 25.35
C SER A 199 -17.31 -30.26 24.48
N SER A 200 -17.68 -29.70 23.33
CA SER A 200 -18.50 -30.29 22.27
C SER A 200 -18.09 -29.65 20.94
N ASP A 201 -18.30 -30.35 19.83
CA ASP A 201 -17.99 -29.81 18.51
C ASP A 201 -18.69 -28.46 18.28
N GLU A 202 -17.92 -27.47 17.86
CA GLU A 202 -18.40 -26.11 17.66
C GLU A 202 -17.83 -25.52 16.37
N THR A 203 -18.54 -24.55 15.78
CA THR A 203 -18.11 -23.89 14.55
C THR A 203 -17.84 -22.42 14.83
N TYR A 204 -16.67 -21.95 14.41
CA TYR A 204 -16.28 -20.55 14.51
C TYR A 204 -16.12 -19.93 13.12
N THR A 205 -16.42 -18.65 13.00
CA THR A 205 -16.27 -17.92 11.75
C THR A 205 -14.98 -17.11 11.79
N ILE A 206 -14.17 -17.25 10.75
CA ILE A 206 -13.01 -16.40 10.47
C ILE A 206 -13.41 -15.45 9.34
N ALA A 207 -13.28 -14.15 9.57
CA ALA A 207 -13.56 -13.11 8.59
C ALA A 207 -12.29 -12.31 8.27
N VAL A 208 -12.26 -11.77 7.06
CA VAL A 208 -11.16 -10.94 6.57
C VAL A 208 -11.70 -9.67 5.92
N ASP A 209 -11.07 -8.55 6.23
CA ASP A 209 -11.25 -7.26 5.56
C ASP A 209 -9.92 -6.85 4.92
N VAL A 210 -9.99 -6.42 3.66
CA VAL A 210 -8.81 -6.06 2.86
C VAL A 210 -8.97 -4.69 2.22
N THR A 211 -7.97 -3.83 2.40
CA THR A 211 -7.93 -2.48 1.83
C THR A 211 -6.65 -2.23 1.03
N LYS A 212 -6.77 -1.45 -0.05
CA LYS A 212 -5.65 -0.96 -0.84
C LYS A 212 -6.02 0.38 -1.47
N ALA A 213 -5.16 1.38 -1.35
CA ALA A 213 -5.37 2.67 -2.00
C ALA A 213 -5.56 2.51 -3.52
N GLY A 214 -6.58 3.15 -4.08
CA GLY A 214 -6.95 3.01 -5.49
C GLY A 214 -7.86 1.81 -5.79
N TYR A 215 -8.33 1.08 -4.78
CA TYR A 215 -9.27 -0.03 -4.94
C TYR A 215 -10.47 0.12 -3.99
N ASN A 216 -11.61 -0.45 -4.37
CA ASN A 216 -12.70 -0.68 -3.43
C ASN A 216 -12.33 -1.81 -2.46
N GLN A 217 -12.69 -1.68 -1.18
CA GLN A 217 -12.48 -2.70 -0.14
C GLN A 217 -13.08 -4.05 -0.55
N GLY A 218 -12.40 -5.13 -0.18
CA GLY A 218 -12.90 -6.49 -0.30
C GLY A 218 -12.96 -7.18 1.06
N SER A 219 -13.90 -8.10 1.23
CA SER A 219 -14.06 -8.88 2.46
C SER A 219 -14.48 -10.32 2.13
N SER A 220 -14.19 -11.26 3.02
CA SER A 220 -14.60 -12.66 2.90
C SER A 220 -14.72 -13.31 4.28
N SER A 221 -15.37 -14.47 4.36
CA SER A 221 -15.47 -15.24 5.60
C SER A 221 -15.54 -16.74 5.31
N ILE A 222 -15.01 -17.53 6.23
CA ILE A 222 -15.12 -18.99 6.23
C ILE A 222 -15.49 -19.48 7.63
N ASP A 223 -16.11 -20.65 7.69
CA ASP A 223 -16.37 -21.35 8.94
C ASP A 223 -15.32 -22.45 9.12
N ILE A 224 -14.81 -22.59 10.35
CA ILE A 224 -13.91 -23.66 10.78
C ILE A 224 -14.57 -24.47 11.90
N THR A 225 -14.49 -25.79 11.81
CA THR A 225 -15.00 -26.68 12.86
C THR A 225 -13.91 -26.97 13.87
N VAL A 226 -14.26 -26.86 15.15
CA VAL A 226 -13.43 -27.26 16.28
C VAL A 226 -14.07 -28.46 16.94
N GLU A 227 -13.44 -29.61 16.79
CA GLU A 227 -13.86 -30.88 17.38
C GLU A 227 -13.46 -30.90 18.86
N ALA A 228 -14.37 -31.35 19.72
CA ALA A 228 -14.03 -31.52 21.13
C ALA A 228 -12.92 -32.55 21.30
N ASP A 229 -12.08 -32.35 22.31
CA ASP A 229 -11.18 -33.41 22.74
C ASP A 229 -12.04 -34.43 23.50
N GLU A 230 -12.59 -35.41 22.77
CA GLU A 230 -13.13 -36.62 23.39
C GLU A 230 -11.97 -37.31 24.09
N GLY A 231 -11.73 -36.94 25.36
CA GLY A 231 -10.74 -37.59 26.20
C GLY A 231 -10.93 -39.08 26.05
N GLU A 232 -9.86 -39.77 25.61
CA GLU A 232 -9.92 -41.16 25.15
C GLU A 232 -10.95 -41.94 25.95
N ALA A 233 -12.11 -42.19 25.33
CA ALA A 233 -13.08 -43.08 25.94
C ALA A 233 -12.34 -44.39 26.14
N GLU A 234 -12.02 -44.73 27.39
CA GLU A 234 -11.47 -46.03 27.75
C GLU A 234 -12.29 -47.05 26.98
N LYS A 235 -11.65 -47.69 25.98
CA LYS A 235 -12.22 -48.86 25.35
C LYS A 235 -12.32 -49.90 26.45
N GLY A 236 -13.46 -49.92 27.12
CA GLY A 236 -13.91 -50.99 27.99
C GLY A 236 -14.01 -52.24 27.14
N ASN A 237 -12.88 -52.92 26.95
CA ASN A 237 -12.84 -54.26 26.43
C ASN A 237 -13.44 -55.14 27.52
N TYR A 238 -14.73 -55.40 27.37
CA TYR A 238 -15.52 -56.28 28.20
C TYR A 238 -15.05 -57.73 27.99
N TYR A 239 -13.94 -58.09 28.63
CA TYR A 239 -13.54 -59.48 28.82
C TYR A 239 -14.05 -59.97 30.18
N HIS A 240 -15.11 -60.78 30.14
CA HIS A 240 -15.51 -61.62 31.25
C HIS A 240 -14.38 -62.61 31.58
N GLY A 241 -13.76 -62.44 32.75
CA GLY A 241 -12.73 -63.33 33.26
C GLY A 241 -12.34 -63.05 34.71
N SER A 242 -13.31 -63.18 35.63
CA SER A 242 -13.14 -63.49 37.06
C SER A 242 -11.86 -63.03 37.77
N GLY A 243 -11.96 -61.94 38.53
CA GLY A 243 -11.01 -61.52 39.56
C GLY A 243 -10.81 -60.02 39.52
N ASP A 244 -11.48 -59.27 40.39
CA ASP A 244 -11.14 -57.86 40.60
C ASP A 244 -9.63 -57.77 40.92
N PRO A 245 -8.91 -56.76 40.39
CA PRO A 245 -7.53 -56.51 40.76
C PRO A 245 -7.41 -56.48 42.29
N LYS A 246 -6.47 -57.25 42.85
CA LYS A 246 -6.30 -57.34 44.30
C LYS A 246 -6.09 -55.93 44.86
N ASP A 247 -6.92 -55.58 45.82
CA ASP A 247 -6.80 -54.39 46.67
C ASP A 247 -6.40 -54.95 48.05
N SER A 248 -5.10 -54.91 48.35
CA SER A 248 -4.54 -55.62 49.50
C SER A 248 -4.83 -54.92 50.83
N ASP A 249 -5.14 -53.62 50.81
CA ASP A 249 -5.32 -52.80 52.00
C ASP A 249 -6.71 -52.17 52.14
N GLY A 250 -7.52 -52.22 51.08
CA GLY A 250 -8.94 -51.90 51.06
C GLY A 250 -9.24 -50.41 50.93
N ASP A 251 -8.33 -49.60 50.42
CA ASP A 251 -8.48 -48.14 50.33
C ASP A 251 -9.21 -47.64 49.06
N GLY A 252 -9.55 -48.57 48.17
CA GLY A 252 -10.24 -48.29 46.92
C GLY A 252 -9.32 -48.12 45.71
N TYR A 253 -8.01 -48.29 45.89
CA TYR A 253 -7.04 -48.45 44.80
C TYR A 253 -6.52 -49.89 44.79
N ASN A 254 -6.29 -50.43 43.59
CA ASN A 254 -5.76 -51.79 43.49
C ASN A 254 -4.22 -51.78 43.47
N ASP A 255 -3.64 -52.93 43.87
CA ASP A 255 -2.19 -53.14 43.96
C ASP A 255 -1.46 -52.71 42.67
N LEU A 256 -2.07 -52.93 41.51
CA LEU A 256 -1.49 -52.63 40.20
C LEU A 256 -1.37 -51.12 39.96
N ARG A 257 -2.38 -50.34 40.39
CA ARG A 257 -2.43 -48.89 40.26
C ARG A 257 -1.46 -48.21 41.23
N GLU A 258 -1.32 -48.76 42.42
CA GLU A 258 -0.39 -48.28 43.45
C GLU A 258 1.05 -48.56 43.07
N MET A 259 1.35 -49.76 42.57
CA MET A 259 2.67 -50.09 42.02
C MET A 259 3.06 -49.18 40.84
N ALA A 260 2.11 -48.84 39.96
CA ALA A 260 2.36 -47.93 38.85
C ALA A 260 2.60 -46.48 39.30
N ALA A 261 1.96 -46.06 40.41
CA ALA A 261 2.14 -44.74 41.02
C ALA A 261 3.36 -44.66 41.95
N GLY A 262 4.04 -45.78 42.21
CA GLY A 262 5.15 -45.86 43.16
C GLY A 262 4.71 -45.73 44.63
N THR A 263 3.45 -46.03 44.92
CA THR A 263 2.89 -46.07 46.29
C THR A 263 2.90 -47.51 46.83
N ASP A 264 2.54 -47.73 48.10
CA ASP A 264 2.67 -49.04 48.78
C ASP A 264 1.33 -49.77 48.83
N PRO A 265 1.16 -50.89 48.10
CA PRO A 265 -0.11 -51.62 48.03
C PRO A 265 -0.66 -52.19 49.35
N ASN A 266 0.10 -52.11 50.45
CA ASN A 266 -0.31 -52.68 51.74
C ASN A 266 -0.52 -51.60 52.82
N ASP A 267 -0.55 -50.32 52.46
CA ASP A 267 -0.75 -49.19 53.38
C ASP A 267 -1.92 -48.32 52.90
N PRO A 268 -3.10 -48.36 53.57
CA PRO A 268 -4.33 -47.67 53.13
C PRO A 268 -4.23 -46.13 53.07
N ASN A 269 -3.08 -45.56 53.45
CA ASN A 269 -2.78 -44.14 53.37
C ASN A 269 -1.69 -43.84 52.33
N SER A 270 -1.38 -44.79 51.45
CA SER A 270 -0.32 -44.76 50.46
C SER A 270 -0.91 -45.01 49.08
N TYR A 271 -1.74 -44.09 48.61
CA TYR A 271 -2.45 -44.21 47.34
C TYR A 271 -2.08 -43.13 46.32
N PRO A 272 -2.40 -43.33 45.02
CA PRO A 272 -2.18 -42.35 43.99
C PRO A 272 -2.96 -41.05 44.29
N GLY A 273 -2.24 -39.98 44.58
CA GLY A 273 -2.83 -38.68 44.96
C GLY A 273 -2.94 -38.44 46.47
N ALA A 274 -2.46 -39.35 47.32
CA ALA A 274 -2.31 -39.10 48.75
C ALA A 274 -1.36 -37.90 48.98
N PRO A 275 -1.65 -37.00 49.94
CA PRO A 275 -0.72 -35.95 50.32
C PRO A 275 0.58 -36.62 50.80
N ALA A 276 1.69 -36.31 50.13
CA ALA A 276 2.99 -36.93 50.38
C ALA A 276 3.29 -36.97 51.88
N LYS A 277 3.44 -38.17 52.45
CA LYS A 277 3.91 -38.35 53.83
C LYS A 277 5.27 -37.65 53.94
N THR A 278 5.31 -36.61 54.77
CA THR A 278 6.47 -35.74 54.97
C THR A 278 7.62 -36.56 55.53
N SER A 279 8.64 -36.82 54.70
CA SER A 279 9.94 -37.24 55.19
C SER A 279 10.61 -36.06 55.89
N THR A 280 10.87 -36.23 57.18
CA THR A 280 11.64 -35.34 58.05
C THR A 280 12.94 -34.87 57.37
N PRO A 281 13.30 -33.57 57.44
CA PRO A 281 14.33 -32.99 56.58
C PRO A 281 15.74 -33.43 56.97
N ALA A 282 16.50 -33.91 55.99
CA ALA A 282 17.95 -34.02 56.06
C ALA A 282 18.58 -32.63 55.81
N ALA A 283 19.62 -32.33 56.59
CA ALA A 283 20.16 -31.00 56.83
C ALA A 283 20.64 -30.22 55.59
N THR A 284 20.40 -28.91 55.64
CA THR A 284 20.94 -27.82 54.84
C THR A 284 22.48 -27.82 54.76
N PRO A 285 23.06 -27.64 53.57
CA PRO A 285 24.29 -26.89 53.41
C PRO A 285 24.00 -25.46 52.94
N THR A 286 24.48 -24.53 53.76
CA THR A 286 24.57 -23.08 53.64
C THR A 286 24.90 -22.58 52.22
N ALA A 287 24.14 -21.58 51.78
CA ALA A 287 24.41 -20.80 50.58
C ALA A 287 25.74 -20.05 50.69
N ALA A 288 26.66 -20.33 49.76
CA ALA A 288 27.76 -19.44 49.44
C ALA A 288 27.27 -18.45 48.37
N SER A 289 27.34 -17.16 48.69
CA SER A 289 27.03 -16.04 47.82
C SER A 289 27.86 -16.06 46.53
N SER A 290 27.18 -16.12 45.38
CA SER A 290 27.77 -15.85 44.07
C SER A 290 27.93 -14.33 43.84
N PRO A 291 28.99 -13.87 43.16
CA PRO A 291 29.32 -12.46 43.04
C PRO A 291 28.38 -11.70 42.09
N VAL A 292 28.15 -10.44 42.45
CA VAL A 292 27.50 -9.39 41.66
C VAL A 292 28.14 -9.30 40.27
N LEU A 293 27.34 -9.49 39.22
CA LEU A 293 27.76 -9.18 37.85
C LEU A 293 27.82 -7.66 37.68
N THR A 294 29.00 -7.16 37.33
CA THR A 294 29.23 -5.79 36.88
C THR A 294 28.60 -5.61 35.50
N GLU A 295 27.63 -4.70 35.39
CA GLU A 295 27.11 -4.31 34.09
C GLU A 295 28.23 -3.68 33.24
N THR A 296 28.47 -4.27 32.08
CA THR A 296 29.29 -3.67 31.03
C THR A 296 28.52 -2.48 30.45
N PRO A 297 29.11 -1.29 30.28
CA PRO A 297 28.39 -0.16 29.70
C PRO A 297 27.99 -0.49 28.27
N THR A 298 26.69 -0.48 27.99
CA THR A 298 26.13 -0.50 26.64
C THR A 298 26.75 0.65 25.84
N GLN A 299 27.53 0.31 24.81
CA GLN A 299 28.01 1.29 23.85
C GLN A 299 26.82 1.92 23.14
N ILE A 300 26.77 3.25 23.15
CA ILE A 300 25.86 4.04 22.31
C ILE A 300 26.15 3.63 20.85
N PRO A 301 25.15 3.29 20.03
CA PRO A 301 25.39 3.02 18.62
C PRO A 301 25.95 4.29 17.97
N THR A 302 27.20 4.20 17.52
CA THR A 302 27.82 5.16 16.61
C THR A 302 26.91 5.31 15.40
N SER A 303 26.37 6.51 15.18
CA SER A 303 25.62 6.83 13.97
C SER A 303 26.53 6.69 12.76
N THR A 304 26.17 5.78 11.86
CA THR A 304 26.73 5.72 10.51
C THR A 304 26.54 7.08 9.83
N PRO A 305 27.57 7.70 9.25
CA PRO A 305 27.40 8.95 8.53
C PRO A 305 26.50 8.69 7.32
N THR A 306 25.38 9.42 7.26
CA THR A 306 24.49 9.51 6.10
C THR A 306 25.32 9.86 4.88
N GLU A 307 25.35 8.96 3.90
CA GLU A 307 25.96 9.21 2.60
C GLU A 307 25.31 10.45 1.98
N ALA A 308 26.14 11.41 1.56
CA ALA A 308 25.68 12.64 0.93
C ALA A 308 24.87 12.29 -0.33
N PRO A 309 23.73 12.96 -0.59
CA PRO A 309 22.92 12.66 -1.75
C PRO A 309 23.76 12.84 -3.02
N THR A 310 23.84 11.78 -3.82
CA THR A 310 24.41 11.82 -5.17
C THR A 310 23.72 12.94 -5.95
N PRO A 311 24.45 13.92 -6.53
CA PRO A 311 23.83 14.97 -7.30
C PRO A 311 23.08 14.35 -8.49
N GLY A 312 21.76 14.50 -8.50
CA GLY A 312 20.92 14.14 -9.64
C GLY A 312 21.35 14.89 -10.90
N PRO A 313 20.99 14.39 -12.10
CA PRO A 313 21.38 15.01 -13.36
C PRO A 313 20.95 16.49 -13.37
N THR A 314 21.93 17.39 -13.46
CA THR A 314 21.71 18.83 -13.54
C THR A 314 20.82 19.14 -14.74
N SER A 315 19.61 19.61 -14.50
CA SER A 315 18.73 20.11 -15.56
C SER A 315 19.39 21.34 -16.20
N ILE A 316 19.56 21.32 -17.52
CA ILE A 316 20.10 22.46 -18.25
C ILE A 316 19.05 23.58 -18.19
N SER A 317 19.38 24.66 -17.47
CA SER A 317 18.50 25.83 -17.35
C SER A 317 18.14 26.41 -18.73
N TRP A 318 16.89 26.84 -18.90
CA TRP A 318 16.41 27.52 -20.11
C TRP A 318 17.26 28.74 -20.49
N VAL A 319 17.94 29.36 -19.52
CA VAL A 319 18.90 30.45 -19.76
C VAL A 319 20.13 29.96 -20.54
N VAL A 320 20.63 28.76 -20.23
CA VAL A 320 21.79 28.16 -20.93
C VAL A 320 21.41 27.76 -22.36
N ILE A 321 20.20 27.21 -22.56
CA ILE A 321 19.66 26.89 -23.89
C ILE A 321 19.52 28.18 -24.72
N GLY A 322 19.01 29.26 -24.12
CA GLY A 322 18.90 30.57 -24.79
C GLY A 322 20.25 31.14 -25.23
N ILE A 323 21.30 31.01 -24.40
CA ILE A 323 22.66 31.45 -24.74
C ILE A 323 23.23 30.63 -25.92
N ILE A 324 23.04 29.31 -25.92
CA ILE A 324 23.49 28.43 -27.01
C ILE A 324 22.80 28.82 -28.34
N LEU A 325 21.50 29.11 -28.31
CA LEU A 325 20.76 29.54 -29.50
C LEU A 325 21.23 30.89 -30.04
N LEU A 326 21.57 31.85 -29.17
CA LEU A 326 22.13 33.14 -29.60
C LEU A 326 23.52 33.00 -30.23
N VAL A 327 24.36 32.11 -29.70
CA VAL A 327 25.67 31.81 -30.29
C VAL A 327 25.51 31.16 -31.66
N LEU A 328 24.60 30.20 -31.81
CA LEU A 328 24.31 29.57 -33.11
C LEU A 328 23.78 30.57 -34.13
N LEU A 329 22.86 31.47 -33.72
CA LEU A 329 22.36 32.54 -34.59
C LEU A 329 23.48 33.47 -35.06
N GLY A 330 24.40 33.84 -34.16
CA GLY A 330 25.58 34.64 -34.50
C GLY A 330 26.48 33.96 -35.53
N ILE A 331 26.69 32.65 -35.41
CA ILE A 331 27.48 31.85 -36.38
C ILE A 331 26.79 31.82 -37.75
N VAL A 332 25.47 31.64 -37.79
CA VAL A 332 24.71 31.65 -39.06
C VAL A 332 24.78 33.03 -39.72
N LEU A 333 24.64 34.11 -38.96
CA LEU A 333 24.75 35.47 -39.50
C LEU A 333 26.16 35.76 -40.03
N ALA A 334 27.20 35.32 -39.33
CA ALA A 334 28.58 35.43 -39.80
C ALA A 334 28.82 34.63 -41.08
N TYR A 335 28.25 33.43 -41.19
CA TYR A 335 28.33 32.61 -42.40
C TYR A 335 27.65 33.28 -43.60
N ILE A 336 26.46 33.85 -43.41
CA ILE A 336 25.74 34.60 -44.45
C ILE A 336 26.52 35.86 -44.86
N TYR A 337 27.16 36.54 -43.91
CA TYR A 337 28.00 37.71 -44.19
C TYR A 337 29.23 37.34 -45.03
N ILE A 338 29.88 36.21 -44.73
CA ILE A 338 31.04 35.71 -45.50
C ILE A 338 30.63 35.29 -46.91
N GLN A 339 29.47 34.68 -47.11
CA GLN A 339 28.93 34.29 -48.43
C GLN A 339 28.52 35.49 -49.30
N ARG A 340 28.36 36.68 -48.72
CA ARG A 340 28.01 37.92 -49.42
C ARG A 340 29.22 38.77 -49.83
N ARG A 341 30.44 38.36 -49.48
CA ARG A 341 31.69 38.96 -49.95
C ARG A 341 32.27 38.13 -51.09
#